data_AF-A0A525WD70-F1
#
_entry.id   AF-A0A525WD70-F1
#
_cell.length_a   1.000
_cell.length_b   1.000
_cell.length_c   1.000
_cell.angle_alpha   90.00
_cell.angle_beta   90.00
_cell.angle_gamma   90.00
#
_symmetry.space_group_name_H-M   'P 1'
#
loop_
_entity.id
_entity.type
_entity.pdbx_description
1 polymer ?
#
loop_
_entity_poly.entity_id
_entity_poly.type
_entity_poly.pdbx_seq_one_letter_code
_entity_poly.pdbx_strand_id
1 'polypeptide(L)'
;MVVAAVAALVGFPLFSGLALAADKHLGEALEHAKEAVAHGKAGHADAIVQHAEEALKHAGAAGKNPHVDEGIKHLKEAVEHGKAGHADVATQHAEGAVTHLSEVK
;
A
#
# COMPACT_ATOMS: atom_id res chain seq x y z
N MET A 1 -54.01 -23.93 1.32
CA MET A 1 -53.30 -23.09 2.31
C MET A 1 -51.86 -23.61 2.33
N VAL A 2 -50.91 -23.01 1.61
CA VAL A 2 -50.13 -21.81 2.02
C VAL A 2 -49.77 -21.96 3.50
N VAL A 3 -48.52 -22.23 3.88
CA VAL A 3 -47.45 -21.22 3.95
C VAL A 3 -46.09 -21.87 3.75
N ALA A 4 -45.31 -21.27 2.84
CA ALA A 4 -43.87 -21.46 2.71
C ALA A 4 -43.14 -20.83 3.91
N ALA A 5 -42.29 -21.59 4.60
CA ALA A 5 -41.30 -21.01 5.50
C ALA A 5 -40.01 -20.82 4.70
N VAL A 6 -39.84 -19.59 4.22
CA VAL A 6 -38.65 -19.08 3.53
C VAL A 6 -37.44 -19.32 4.43
N ALA A 7 -36.48 -20.10 3.94
CA ALA A 7 -35.16 -20.18 4.52
C ALA A 7 -34.52 -18.79 4.44
N ALA A 8 -34.49 -18.08 5.57
CA ALA A 8 -33.72 -16.86 5.71
C ALA A 8 -32.23 -17.23 5.75
N LEU A 9 -31.66 -17.44 4.57
CA LEU A 9 -30.21 -17.31 4.35
C LEU A 9 -29.91 -15.82 4.57
N VAL A 10 -29.60 -15.47 5.82
CA VAL A 10 -29.01 -14.18 6.14
C VAL A 10 -27.66 -14.16 5.43
N GLY A 11 -27.65 -13.58 4.23
CA GLY A 11 -26.46 -13.39 3.43
C GLY A 11 -25.48 -12.53 4.21
N PHE A 12 -24.55 -13.17 4.90
CA PHE A 12 -23.38 -12.48 5.44
C PHE A 12 -22.63 -11.88 4.26
N PRO A 13 -22.31 -10.58 4.27
CA PRO A 13 -21.81 -9.90 3.08
C PRO A 13 -20.37 -10.37 2.85
N LEU A 14 -20.18 -11.31 1.92
CA LEU A 14 -18.87 -11.71 1.41
C LEU A 14 -18.08 -10.51 0.83
N PHE A 15 -18.72 -9.37 0.63
CA PHE A 15 -18.12 -8.10 0.22
C PHE A 15 -17.33 -7.39 1.33
N SER A 16 -17.70 -7.52 2.60
CA SER A 16 -17.04 -6.76 3.68
C SER A 16 -15.63 -7.27 4.01
N GLY A 17 -15.36 -8.56 3.79
CA GLY A 17 -14.05 -9.15 4.08
C GLY A 17 -12.95 -8.70 3.11
N LEU A 18 -13.26 -8.54 1.82
CA LEU A 18 -12.28 -8.07 0.84
C LEU A 18 -11.92 -6.60 1.04
N ALA A 19 -12.91 -5.75 1.34
CA ALA A 19 -12.67 -4.34 1.62
C ALA A 19 -11.75 -4.17 2.85
N LEU A 20 -12.02 -4.91 3.93
CA LEU A 20 -11.19 -4.86 5.13
C LEU A 20 -9.74 -5.33 4.90
N ALA A 21 -9.54 -6.34 4.06
CA ALA A 21 -8.19 -6.81 3.70
C ALA A 21 -7.44 -5.76 2.86
N ALA A 22 -8.11 -5.12 1.91
CA ALA A 22 -7.53 -4.05 1.10
C ALA A 22 -7.10 -2.86 1.96
N ASP A 23 -7.94 -2.43 2.91
CA ASP A 23 -7.63 -1.33 3.83
C ASP A 23 -6.42 -1.65 4.72
N LYS A 24 -6.32 -2.90 5.20
CA LYS A 24 -5.16 -3.34 5.99
C LYS A 24 -3.89 -3.26 5.16
N HIS A 25 -3.91 -3.79 3.94
CA HIS A 25 -2.76 -3.74 3.04
C HIS A 25 -2.38 -2.31 2.67
N LEU A 26 -3.34 -1.41 2.45
CA LEU A 26 -3.06 0.00 2.24
C LEU A 26 -2.35 0.63 3.45
N GLY A 27 -2.83 0.34 4.66
CA GLY A 27 -2.22 0.82 5.90
C GLY A 27 -0.77 0.37 6.06
N GLU A 28 -0.49 -0.92 5.85
CA GLU A 28 0.86 -1.50 5.90
C GLU A 28 1.77 -0.93 4.81
N ALA A 29 1.25 -0.70 3.60
CA ALA A 29 2.00 -0.06 2.51
C ALA A 29 2.43 1.36 2.89
N LEU A 30 1.52 2.10 3.50
CA LEU A 30 1.75 3.48 3.92
C LEU A 30 2.69 3.58 5.12
N GLU A 31 2.63 2.63 6.05
CA GLU A 31 3.58 2.52 7.17
C GLU A 31 5.01 2.32 6.66
N HIS A 32 5.22 1.30 5.83
CA HIS A 32 6.55 1.04 5.26
C HIS A 32 7.03 2.19 4.35
N ALA A 33 6.15 2.80 3.55
CA ALA A 33 6.54 3.98 2.77
C ALA A 33 7.02 5.15 3.67
N LYS A 34 6.41 5.36 4.84
CA LYS A 34 6.87 6.36 5.82
C LYS A 34 8.20 6.00 6.46
N GLU A 35 8.42 4.72 6.77
CA GLU A 35 9.72 4.24 7.26
C GLU A 35 10.82 4.43 6.21
N ALA A 36 10.53 4.17 4.94
CA ALA A 36 11.44 4.43 3.83
C ALA A 36 11.82 5.93 3.78
N VAL A 37 10.85 6.84 3.95
CA VAL A 37 11.12 8.29 4.05
C VAL A 37 11.99 8.63 5.27
N ALA A 38 11.68 8.07 6.44
CA ALA A 38 12.41 8.33 7.68
C ALA A 38 13.89 7.90 7.56
N HIS A 39 14.12 6.68 7.05
CA HIS A 39 15.46 6.18 6.77
C HIS A 39 16.16 6.93 5.65
N GLY A 40 15.42 7.36 4.64
CA GLY A 40 15.92 8.18 3.56
C GLY A 40 16.45 9.54 4.03
N LYS A 41 15.75 10.19 4.97
CA LYS A 41 16.21 11.42 5.64
C LYS A 41 17.47 11.21 6.47
N ALA A 42 17.78 9.98 6.86
CA ALA A 42 19.03 9.60 7.51
C ALA A 42 20.13 9.15 6.51
N GLY A 43 19.85 9.14 5.20
CA GLY A 43 20.78 8.71 4.15
C GLY A 43 20.94 7.19 4.03
N HIS A 44 20.07 6.40 4.65
CA HIS A 44 20.18 4.94 4.70
C HIS A 44 19.58 4.29 3.45
N ALA A 45 20.26 4.36 2.30
CA ALA A 45 19.77 3.85 1.02
C ALA A 45 19.23 2.40 1.09
N ASP A 46 19.96 1.49 1.75
CA ASP A 46 19.55 0.09 1.88
C ASP A 46 18.21 -0.06 2.62
N ALA A 47 18.01 0.72 3.68
CA ALA A 47 16.76 0.69 4.45
C ALA A 47 15.59 1.29 3.66
N ILE A 48 15.83 2.29 2.80
CA ILE A 48 14.81 2.77 1.85
C ILE A 48 14.36 1.62 0.95
N VAL A 49 15.31 0.86 0.38
CA VAL A 49 15.01 -0.29 -0.49
C VAL A 49 14.18 -1.32 0.25
N GLN A 50 14.59 -1.71 1.46
CA GLN A 50 13.90 -2.71 2.26
C GLN A 50 12.43 -2.32 2.51
N HIS A 51 12.21 -1.11 3.03
CA HIS A 51 10.86 -0.66 3.33
C HIS A 51 10.03 -0.37 2.07
N ALA A 52 10.64 0.15 0.99
CA ALA A 52 9.92 0.34 -0.27
C ALA A 52 9.51 -0.98 -0.93
N GLU A 53 10.32 -2.04 -0.84
CA GLU A 53 9.96 -3.38 -1.32
C GLU A 53 8.81 -4.00 -0.50
N GLU A 54 8.79 -3.83 0.83
CA GLU A 54 7.63 -4.26 1.64
C GLU A 54 6.38 -3.44 1.29
N ALA A 55 6.51 -2.11 1.16
CA ALA A 55 5.41 -1.26 0.74
C ALA A 55 4.83 -1.68 -0.61
N LEU A 56 5.65 -2.11 -1.57
CA LEU A 56 5.20 -2.63 -2.87
C LEU A 56 4.34 -3.89 -2.74
N LYS A 57 4.73 -4.83 -1.87
CA LYS A 57 3.96 -6.06 -1.64
C LYS A 57 2.58 -5.73 -1.11
N HIS A 58 2.51 -4.85 -0.12
CA HIS A 58 1.24 -4.44 0.49
C HIS A 58 0.40 -3.58 -0.48
N ALA A 59 0.99 -2.61 -1.18
CA ALA A 59 0.29 -1.77 -2.15
C ALA A 59 -0.31 -2.61 -3.29
N GLY A 60 0.40 -3.64 -3.77
CA GLY A 60 -0.13 -4.57 -4.77
C GLY A 60 -1.34 -5.40 -4.31
N ALA A 61 -1.52 -5.54 -2.99
CA ALA A 61 -2.64 -6.25 -2.37
C ALA A 61 -3.78 -5.30 -1.92
N ALA A 62 -3.56 -3.98 -1.92
CA ALA A 62 -4.55 -2.95 -1.54
C ALA A 62 -5.69 -2.75 -2.57
N GLY A 63 -5.67 -3.48 -3.68
CA GLY A 63 -6.69 -3.39 -4.73
C GLY A 63 -6.44 -2.28 -5.75
N LYS A 64 -7.38 -2.10 -6.69
CA LYS A 64 -7.22 -1.16 -7.81
C LYS A 64 -7.65 0.25 -7.40
N ASN A 65 -6.71 1.18 -7.38
CA ASN A 65 -6.97 2.60 -7.18
C ASN A 65 -5.89 3.42 -7.92
N PRO A 66 -6.22 4.50 -8.64
CA PRO A 66 -5.23 5.32 -9.34
C PRO A 66 -4.10 5.84 -8.43
N HIS A 67 -4.41 6.19 -7.18
CA HIS A 67 -3.40 6.60 -6.21
C HIS A 67 -2.54 5.42 -5.73
N VAL A 68 -3.10 4.22 -5.61
CA VAL A 68 -2.28 3.01 -5.35
C VAL A 68 -1.32 2.75 -6.52
N ASP A 69 -1.80 2.89 -7.77
CA ASP A 69 -0.96 2.69 -8.96
C ASP A 69 0.18 3.72 -9.04
N GLU A 70 -0.09 5.00 -8.77
CA GLU A 70 0.96 6.03 -8.69
C GLU A 70 1.90 5.81 -7.50
N GLY A 71 1.37 5.41 -6.34
CA GLY A 71 2.17 5.03 -5.18
C GLY A 71 3.14 3.89 -5.51
N ILE A 72 2.67 2.84 -6.21
CA ILE A 72 3.50 1.72 -6.68
C ILE A 72 4.60 2.20 -7.64
N LYS A 73 4.30 3.12 -8.56
CA LYS A 73 5.33 3.67 -9.46
C LYS A 73 6.43 4.37 -8.66
N HIS A 74 6.04 5.26 -7.75
CA HIS A 74 6.98 5.93 -6.87
C HIS A 74 7.80 4.96 -6.02
N LEU A 75 7.19 3.92 -5.45
CA LEU A 75 7.94 2.92 -4.69
C LEU A 75 8.94 2.14 -5.55
N LYS A 76 8.63 1.83 -6.82
CA LYS A 76 9.59 1.20 -7.74
C LYS A 76 10.79 2.09 -8.01
N GLU A 77 10.57 3.38 -8.24
CA GLU A 77 11.65 4.35 -8.41
C GLU A 77 12.49 4.50 -7.13
N ALA A 78 11.85 4.49 -5.95
CA ALA A 78 12.55 4.51 -4.67
C ALA A 78 13.46 3.28 -4.50
N VAL A 79 12.99 2.09 -4.91
CA VAL A 79 13.80 0.86 -4.92
C VAL A 79 14.95 0.96 -5.94
N GLU A 80 14.69 1.44 -7.15
CA GLU A 80 15.72 1.58 -8.19
C GLU A 80 16.84 2.53 -7.76
N HIS A 81 16.48 3.75 -7.33
CA HIS A 81 17.43 4.74 -6.86
C HIS A 81 18.12 4.32 -5.55
N GLY A 82 17.39 3.67 -4.64
CA GLY A 82 17.96 3.16 -3.40
C GLY A 82 19.03 2.09 -3.66
N LYS A 83 18.78 1.16 -4.59
CA LYS A 83 19.77 0.14 -5.02
C LYS A 83 21.00 0.75 -5.70
N ALA A 84 20.85 1.90 -6.32
CA ALA A 84 21.95 2.68 -6.88
C ALA A 84 22.71 3.53 -5.83
N GLY A 85 22.30 3.51 -4.56
CA GLY A 85 22.88 4.32 -3.49
C GLY A 85 22.43 5.79 -3.49
N HIS A 86 21.48 6.16 -4.36
CA HIS A 86 20.93 7.51 -4.46
C HIS A 86 19.86 7.74 -3.37
N ALA A 87 20.29 7.76 -2.11
CA ALA A 87 19.38 7.85 -0.95
C ALA A 87 18.46 9.08 -1.00
N ASP A 88 18.96 10.22 -1.45
CA ASP A 88 18.21 11.47 -1.59
C ASP A 88 17.09 11.34 -2.62
N VAL A 89 17.39 10.88 -3.84
CA VAL A 89 16.39 10.69 -4.90
C VAL A 89 15.39 9.61 -4.51
N ALA A 90 15.86 8.52 -3.92
CA ALA A 90 15.01 7.45 -3.40
C ALA A 90 14.02 7.96 -2.33
N THR A 91 14.48 8.88 -1.46
CA THR A 91 13.62 9.54 -0.45
C THR A 91 12.53 10.36 -1.11
N GLN A 92 12.84 11.14 -2.15
CA GLN A 92 11.84 11.94 -2.86
C GLN A 92 10.74 11.06 -3.48
N HIS A 93 11.13 9.93 -4.06
CA HIS A 93 10.17 8.97 -4.57
C HIS A 93 9.35 8.31 -3.45
N ALA A 94 9.97 7.95 -2.31
CA ALA A 94 9.24 7.44 -1.16
C ALA A 94 8.24 8.47 -0.60
N GLU A 95 8.58 9.76 -0.57
CA GLU A 95 7.64 10.84 -0.20
C GLU A 95 6.46 10.93 -1.17
N GLY A 96 6.71 10.85 -2.47
CA GLY A 96 5.66 10.76 -3.49
C GLY A 96 4.74 9.56 -3.30
N ALA A 97 5.28 8.39 -2.93
CA ALA A 97 4.49 7.22 -2.59
C ALA A 97 3.57 7.47 -1.39
N VAL A 98 4.09 8.06 -0.31
CA VAL A 98 3.29 8.42 0.88
C VAL A 98 2.16 9.38 0.51
N THR A 99 2.45 10.41 -0.30
CA THR A 99 1.44 11.37 -0.77
C THR A 99 0.30 10.66 -1.48
N HIS A 100 0.60 9.80 -2.45
CA HIS A 100 -0.46 9.11 -3.19
C HIS A 100 -1.21 8.10 -2.31
N LEU A 101 -0.52 7.23 -1.57
CA LEU A 101 -1.17 6.19 -0.76
C LEU A 101 -2.08 6.80 0.34
N SER A 102 -1.78 8.00 0.82
CA SER A 102 -2.62 8.70 1.82
C SER A 102 -3.95 9.24 1.27
N GLU A 103 -4.09 9.33 -0.06
CA GLU A 103 -5.30 9.86 -0.72
C GLU A 103 -6.34 8.76 -1.03
N VAL A 104 -6.01 7.50 -0.76
CA VAL A 104 -6.93 6.38 -0.93
C VAL A 104 -7.96 6.40 0.21
N LYS A 105 -9.25 6.39 -0.14
CA LYS A 105 -10.40 6.52 0.78
C LYS A 105 -11.10 5.20 1.03
#